data_AF-A0AAW4AXC3-F1
#
_entry.id   AF-A0AAW4AXC3-F1
#
_cell.length_a   1.000
_cell.length_b   1.000
_cell.length_c   1.000
_cell.angle_alpha   90.00
_cell.angle_beta   90.00
_cell.angle_gamma   90.00
#
_symmetry.space_group_name_H-M   'P 1'
#
loop_
_entity.id
_entity.type
_entity.pdbx_description
1 polymer ?
#
loop_
_entity_poly.entity_id
_entity_poly.type
_entity_poly.pdbx_seq_one_letter_code
_entity_poly.pdbx_strand_id
1 'polypeptide(L)'
;MKRVIILGIALVINGCAVNAVDSRDNLDLKSLADPNDKNPKIFTLPVGQGNCQLLTCPTSQKAMIFDCGSTGINKELKNKHNLIKWSKKEIVNRLVSIFDNEGIKRYNIILSHPDADHYNYITEIILQLSNERSLLPENVILGGELEDYNSESMNSLLTFLKMDKSLKVITFDNRYSSTPGAPLKELSCDKDIINSYILAANVGTKDNDKSIVVAVNIPEKHSNGYISNRFALFSGDMTSETVKFIKKNPIIYMKNVELVTAPHHGEYNTDVTKQLADATYTKVLLVSSGPRPDYGHPSCNTLNEFNNKTQLINTVNHRIGCFEKADTIDGKKNVFSQKDIYGRGVFETFESGEIVIEFEAMEMTPSTKLIPN
;
A
#
# COMPACT_ATOMS: atom_id res chain seq x y z
N MET A 1 -38.09 -4.09 -35.77
CA MET A 1 -36.62 -4.02 -35.90
C MET A 1 -36.13 -2.70 -35.32
N LYS A 2 -35.27 -2.79 -34.29
CA LYS A 2 -34.36 -1.79 -33.70
C LYS A 2 -34.91 -0.37 -33.47
N ARG A 3 -35.37 -0.11 -32.25
CA ARG A 3 -35.32 1.24 -31.64
C ARG A 3 -34.04 1.31 -30.81
N VAL A 4 -33.12 2.16 -31.24
CA VAL A 4 -31.92 2.54 -30.49
C VAL A 4 -32.29 3.78 -29.68
N ILE A 5 -32.21 3.68 -28.36
CA ILE A 5 -32.31 4.83 -27.45
C ILE A 5 -30.87 5.16 -27.05
N ILE A 6 -30.36 6.29 -27.55
CA ILE A 6 -29.12 6.92 -27.08
C ILE A 6 -29.55 7.90 -25.99
N LEU A 7 -29.17 7.64 -24.74
CA LEU A 7 -29.24 8.64 -23.67
C LEU A 7 -27.92 9.40 -23.66
N GLY A 8 -28.00 10.70 -23.93
CA GLY A 8 -26.86 11.62 -23.96
C GLY A 8 -26.42 12.04 -22.56
N ILE A 9 -25.11 12.17 -22.39
CA ILE A 9 -24.47 12.88 -21.28
C ILE A 9 -24.29 14.33 -21.73
N ALA A 10 -24.69 15.27 -20.87
CA ALA A 10 -24.65 16.70 -21.13
C ALA A 10 -23.20 17.22 -21.15
N LEU A 11 -22.88 17.89 -22.26
CA LEU A 11 -21.67 18.66 -22.48
C LEU A 11 -21.96 20.10 -22.02
N VAL A 12 -21.23 20.62 -21.03
CA VAL A 12 -21.22 22.06 -20.74
C VAL A 12 -19.97 22.65 -21.37
N ILE A 13 -20.17 23.40 -22.45
CA ILE A 13 -19.14 24.20 -23.12
C ILE A 13 -19.22 25.61 -22.55
N ASN A 14 -18.10 26.17 -22.09
CA ASN A 14 -17.86 27.60 -22.08
C ASN A 14 -16.54 27.88 -22.80
N GLY A 15 -16.60 28.50 -23.98
CA GLY A 15 -15.50 29.28 -24.57
C GLY A 15 -15.47 30.67 -23.92
N CYS A 16 -14.41 31.47 -23.96
CA CYS A 16 -13.40 31.68 -24.99
C CYS A 16 -12.15 32.36 -24.40
N ALA A 17 -10.99 32.11 -25.03
CA ALA A 17 -10.01 33.09 -25.52
C ALA A 17 -8.57 32.57 -25.35
N VAL A 18 -7.89 32.50 -26.49
CA VAL A 18 -6.53 32.00 -26.68
C VAL A 18 -5.53 33.09 -26.33
N ASN A 19 -4.51 32.75 -25.54
CA ASN A 19 -3.15 33.26 -25.70
C ASN A 19 -2.16 32.16 -25.29
N ALA A 20 -1.09 32.06 -26.07
CA ALA A 20 -0.21 30.91 -26.16
C ALA A 20 0.89 30.88 -25.08
N VAL A 21 1.43 29.66 -24.93
CA VAL A 21 2.77 29.26 -24.45
C VAL A 21 2.86 28.78 -22.98
N ASP A 22 3.34 27.54 -22.89
CA ASP A 22 3.91 26.76 -21.77
C ASP A 22 2.94 26.00 -20.83
N SER A 23 2.31 24.92 -21.35
CA SER A 23 1.60 23.94 -20.53
C SER A 23 2.51 22.75 -20.20
N ARG A 24 3.27 22.89 -19.10
CA ARG A 24 3.51 21.72 -18.25
C ARG A 24 2.19 21.47 -17.54
N ASP A 25 1.41 20.53 -18.05
CA ASP A 25 0.25 20.00 -17.35
C ASP A 25 0.76 19.25 -16.11
N ASN A 26 0.99 20.01 -15.04
CA ASN A 26 0.87 19.49 -13.69
C ASN A 26 -0.59 19.10 -13.53
N LEU A 27 -0.88 17.82 -13.78
CA LEU A 27 -2.05 17.17 -13.23
C LEU A 27 -1.91 17.26 -11.71
N ASP A 28 -2.46 18.33 -11.15
CA ASP A 28 -2.47 18.60 -9.73
C ASP A 28 -3.45 17.63 -9.07
N LEU A 29 -2.95 16.42 -8.79
CA LEU A 29 -3.61 15.37 -8.00
C LEU A 29 -3.86 15.80 -6.53
N LYS A 30 -3.59 17.06 -6.17
CA LYS A 30 -3.69 17.56 -4.79
C LYS A 30 -5.07 18.04 -4.34
N SER A 31 -6.14 17.91 -5.12
CA SER A 31 -7.43 18.49 -4.72
C SER A 31 -8.65 17.73 -5.22
N LEU A 32 -8.84 16.49 -4.75
CA LEU A 32 -10.15 15.80 -4.84
C LEU A 32 -10.68 15.27 -3.50
N ALA A 33 -9.92 15.39 -2.40
CA ALA A 33 -10.45 15.01 -1.08
C ALA A 33 -11.42 16.10 -0.58
N ASP A 34 -12.73 15.83 -0.63
CA ASP A 34 -13.67 16.55 0.23
C ASP A 34 -13.29 16.22 1.69
N PRO A 35 -12.98 17.22 2.53
CA PRO A 35 -12.64 16.98 3.94
C PRO A 35 -13.80 16.38 4.75
N ASN A 36 -15.00 16.28 4.19
CA ASN A 36 -16.13 15.57 4.78
C ASN A 36 -16.29 14.13 4.27
N ASP A 37 -15.49 13.72 3.27
CA ASP A 37 -15.54 12.36 2.76
C ASP A 37 -14.93 11.39 3.78
N LYS A 38 -15.74 10.45 4.25
CA LYS A 38 -15.37 9.46 5.27
C LYS A 38 -14.88 8.15 4.66
N ASN A 39 -14.62 8.15 3.36
CA ASN A 39 -14.11 7.00 2.64
C ASN A 39 -12.76 6.52 3.21
N PRO A 40 -12.60 5.19 3.36
CA PRO A 40 -11.30 4.59 3.63
C PRO A 40 -10.29 4.92 2.52
N LYS A 41 -9.07 5.27 2.91
CA LYS A 41 -7.99 5.61 1.96
C LYS A 41 -6.72 4.83 2.25
N ILE A 42 -6.05 4.37 1.21
CA ILE A 42 -4.70 3.81 1.29
C ILE A 42 -3.72 4.85 0.75
N PHE A 43 -2.80 5.29 1.59
CA PHE A 43 -1.68 6.16 1.23
C PHE A 43 -0.42 5.31 1.07
N THR A 44 0.36 5.57 0.02
CA THR A 44 1.72 5.04 -0.14
C THR A 44 2.67 6.22 -0.30
N LEU A 45 3.62 6.36 0.62
CA LEU A 45 4.46 7.56 0.72
C LEU A 45 5.81 7.36 0.02
N PRO A 46 6.40 8.41 -0.59
CA PRO A 46 7.64 8.31 -1.36
C PRO A 46 8.88 8.29 -0.47
N VAL A 47 9.07 7.17 0.24
CA VAL A 47 10.17 6.97 1.17
C VAL A 47 11.51 6.67 0.47
N GLY A 48 11.48 6.17 -0.78
CA GLY A 48 12.63 5.62 -1.48
C GLY A 48 12.62 4.09 -1.41
N GLN A 49 13.80 3.45 -1.42
CA GLN A 49 13.94 2.02 -1.19
C GLN A 49 13.47 1.70 0.23
N GLY A 50 12.36 0.98 0.36
CA GLY A 50 11.64 0.75 1.60
C GLY A 50 10.13 0.76 1.37
N ASN A 51 9.38 0.66 2.47
CA ASN A 51 7.92 0.71 2.43
C ASN A 51 7.38 1.68 3.48
N CYS A 52 6.33 2.42 3.14
CA CYS A 52 5.54 3.17 4.12
C CYS A 52 4.13 3.39 3.58
N GLN A 53 3.18 2.66 4.16
CA GLN A 53 1.80 2.68 3.73
C GLN A 53 0.86 2.88 4.92
N LEU A 54 -0.28 3.49 4.64
CA LEU A 54 -1.26 3.83 5.67
C LEU A 54 -2.66 3.53 5.12
N LEU A 55 -3.45 2.75 5.85
CA LEU A 55 -4.89 2.69 5.66
C LEU A 55 -5.57 3.60 6.70
N THR A 56 -6.38 4.53 6.25
CA THR A 56 -7.26 5.31 7.12
C THR A 56 -8.68 4.79 7.05
N CYS A 57 -9.35 4.82 8.20
CA CYS A 57 -10.76 4.49 8.36
C CYS A 57 -11.43 5.63 9.14
N PRO A 58 -11.83 6.70 8.45
CA PRO A 58 -12.31 7.93 9.09
C PRO A 58 -13.53 7.69 9.99
N THR A 59 -14.49 6.84 9.59
CA THR A 59 -15.68 6.53 10.43
C THR A 59 -15.28 5.86 11.74
N SER A 60 -14.33 4.93 11.68
CA SER A 60 -13.75 4.28 12.86
C SER A 60 -12.76 5.15 13.65
N GLN A 61 -12.40 6.33 13.11
CA GLN A 61 -11.32 7.20 13.59
C GLN A 61 -10.02 6.42 13.83
N LYS A 62 -9.77 5.42 12.98
CA LYS A 62 -8.70 4.43 13.15
C LYS A 62 -7.80 4.41 11.93
N ALA A 63 -6.52 4.22 12.15
CA ALA A 63 -5.55 4.01 11.08
C ALA A 63 -4.69 2.77 11.30
N MET A 64 -4.13 2.24 10.22
CA MET A 64 -3.16 1.15 10.23
C MET A 64 -1.96 1.55 9.41
N ILE A 65 -0.79 1.61 10.04
CA ILE A 65 0.49 1.87 9.38
C ILE A 65 1.09 0.51 9.01
N PHE A 66 1.24 0.26 7.72
CA PHE A 66 1.90 -0.91 7.16
C PHE A 66 3.32 -0.54 6.76
N ASP A 67 4.27 -0.90 7.62
CA ASP A 67 5.65 -0.48 7.56
C ASP A 67 5.81 1.05 7.56
N CYS A 68 6.99 1.53 7.95
CA CYS A 68 7.48 2.83 7.52
C CYS A 68 8.99 2.90 7.70
N GLY A 69 9.72 2.89 6.59
CA GLY A 69 11.16 3.02 6.60
C GLY A 69 11.76 3.29 5.23
N SER A 70 13.07 3.54 5.21
CA SER A 70 13.83 3.53 3.95
C SER A 70 15.35 3.41 4.17
N THR A 71 16.02 2.80 3.20
CA THR A 71 17.49 2.78 3.03
C THR A 71 17.99 3.79 1.98
N GLY A 72 17.12 4.63 1.42
CA GLY A 72 17.48 5.74 0.56
C GLY A 72 17.07 5.59 -0.91
N ILE A 73 17.75 6.34 -1.77
CA ILE A 73 17.60 6.31 -3.24
C ILE A 73 18.97 6.64 -3.84
N ASN A 74 19.28 6.16 -5.04
CA ASN A 74 20.48 6.61 -5.74
C ASN A 74 20.38 8.12 -6.04
N LYS A 75 21.28 8.93 -5.47
CA LYS A 75 21.26 10.40 -5.58
C LYS A 75 21.48 10.89 -7.01
N GLU A 76 22.33 10.21 -7.78
CA GLU A 76 22.62 10.58 -9.16
C GLU A 76 21.39 10.39 -10.04
N LEU A 77 20.74 9.22 -9.95
CA LEU A 77 19.49 8.95 -10.66
C LEU A 77 18.39 9.91 -10.20
N LYS A 78 18.26 10.13 -8.89
CA LYS A 78 17.28 11.09 -8.34
C LYS A 78 17.44 12.47 -8.98
N ASN A 79 18.66 13.00 -9.03
CA ASN A 79 18.93 14.33 -9.59
C ASN A 79 18.78 14.35 -11.11
N LYS A 80 19.28 13.32 -11.81
CA LYS A 80 19.24 13.23 -13.27
C LYS A 80 17.82 13.14 -13.81
N HIS A 81 16.95 12.42 -13.11
CA HIS A 81 15.59 12.12 -13.54
C HIS A 81 14.51 12.89 -12.76
N ASN A 82 14.91 13.80 -11.85
CA ASN A 82 14.03 14.57 -10.97
C ASN A 82 13.07 13.70 -10.13
N LEU A 83 13.60 12.61 -9.58
CA LEU A 83 12.80 11.63 -8.85
C LEU A 83 12.44 12.12 -7.46
N ILE A 84 11.27 11.70 -7.00
CA ILE A 84 10.70 12.06 -5.71
C ILE A 84 11.22 11.10 -4.64
N LYS A 85 11.70 11.71 -3.55
CA LYS A 85 11.93 11.02 -2.28
C LYS A 85 11.80 12.07 -1.19
N TRP A 86 10.88 11.84 -0.27
CA TRP A 86 10.73 12.64 0.93
C TRP A 86 11.77 12.24 1.98
N SER A 87 12.18 13.22 2.77
CA SER A 87 12.94 13.02 4.00
C SER A 87 12.05 12.36 5.05
N LYS A 88 12.69 11.74 6.05
CA LYS A 88 11.99 11.17 7.20
C LYS A 88 11.06 12.19 7.88
N LYS A 89 11.53 13.43 8.06
CA LYS A 89 10.73 14.52 8.63
C LYS A 89 9.49 14.85 7.79
N GLU A 90 9.62 14.91 6.47
CA GLU A 90 8.47 15.14 5.57
C GLU A 90 7.45 13.99 5.66
N ILE A 91 7.92 12.74 5.76
CA ILE A 91 7.06 11.56 5.94
C ILE A 91 6.30 11.63 7.27
N VAL A 92 7.01 11.88 8.37
CA VAL A 92 6.42 12.00 9.71
C VAL A 92 5.39 13.14 9.76
N ASN A 93 5.75 14.32 9.24
CA ASN A 93 4.83 15.45 9.17
C ASN A 93 3.60 15.16 8.31
N ARG A 94 3.77 14.44 7.19
CA ARG A 94 2.64 14.04 6.36
C ARG A 94 1.71 13.08 7.10
N LEU A 95 2.24 12.10 7.82
CA LEU A 95 1.44 11.18 8.63
C LEU A 95 0.61 11.92 9.68
N VAL A 96 1.20 12.88 10.40
CA VAL A 96 0.45 13.75 11.33
C VAL A 96 -0.67 14.48 10.60
N SER A 97 -0.36 15.12 9.46
CA SER A 97 -1.36 15.83 8.65
C SER A 97 -2.49 14.92 8.18
N ILE A 98 -2.21 13.68 7.77
CA ILE A 98 -3.25 12.71 7.40
C ILE A 98 -4.10 12.38 8.63
N PHE A 99 -3.48 12.16 9.79
CA PHE A 99 -4.21 11.87 11.02
C PHE A 99 -5.14 13.00 11.44
N ASP A 100 -4.77 14.26 11.19
CA ASP A 100 -5.59 15.43 11.47
C ASP A 100 -6.72 15.59 10.45
N ASN A 101 -6.40 15.51 9.16
CA ASN A 101 -7.37 15.68 8.07
C ASN A 101 -8.44 14.57 8.08
N GLU A 102 -8.03 13.33 8.36
CA GLU A 102 -8.93 12.17 8.37
C GLU A 102 -9.54 11.91 9.76
N GLY A 103 -9.29 12.79 10.74
CA GLY A 103 -9.90 12.71 12.08
C GLY A 103 -9.50 11.47 12.90
N ILE A 104 -8.31 10.92 12.66
CA ILE A 104 -7.82 9.69 13.28
C ILE A 104 -7.49 9.92 14.75
N LYS A 105 -7.96 9.03 15.63
CA LYS A 105 -7.74 9.07 17.08
C LYS A 105 -7.07 7.82 17.64
N ARG A 106 -6.98 6.75 16.86
CA ARG A 106 -6.41 5.46 17.27
C ARG A 106 -5.65 4.88 16.09
N TYR A 107 -4.56 4.17 16.36
CA TYR A 107 -3.81 3.55 15.28
C TYR A 107 -3.07 2.30 15.73
N ASN A 108 -2.84 1.43 14.76
CA ASN A 108 -2.01 0.24 14.91
C ASN A 108 -0.87 0.30 13.91
N ILE A 109 0.24 -0.34 14.27
CA ILE A 109 1.40 -0.50 13.40
C ILE A 109 1.54 -1.98 13.10
N ILE A 110 1.82 -2.31 11.85
CA ILE A 110 2.31 -3.61 11.45
C ILE A 110 3.66 -3.44 10.76
N LEU A 111 4.64 -4.19 11.26
CA LEU A 111 5.95 -4.33 10.67
C LEU A 111 6.00 -5.69 10.00
N SER A 112 6.06 -5.69 8.67
CA SER A 112 5.97 -6.91 7.87
C SER A 112 7.10 -7.86 8.20
N HIS A 113 8.34 -7.35 8.33
CA HIS A 113 9.54 -8.14 8.62
C HIS A 113 10.68 -7.24 9.16
N PRO A 114 11.83 -7.80 9.60
CA PRO A 114 12.82 -7.05 10.37
C PRO A 114 13.88 -6.30 9.55
N ASP A 115 13.68 -6.10 8.25
CA ASP A 115 14.62 -5.29 7.44
C ASP A 115 14.44 -3.79 7.70
N ALA A 116 15.56 -3.07 7.79
CA ALA A 116 15.61 -1.70 8.29
C ALA A 116 14.75 -0.72 7.48
N ASP A 117 14.62 -0.91 6.18
CA ASP A 117 13.79 -0.09 5.30
C ASP A 117 12.29 -0.32 5.43
N HIS A 118 11.85 -1.17 6.36
CA HIS A 118 10.45 -1.35 6.71
C HIS A 118 10.07 -0.72 8.06
N TYR A 119 11.02 -0.37 8.92
CA TYR A 119 10.67 0.11 10.27
C TYR A 119 11.48 1.29 10.79
N ASN A 120 12.59 1.67 10.14
CA ASN A 120 13.52 2.64 10.72
C ASN A 120 12.97 4.08 10.90
N TYR A 121 11.72 4.37 10.48
CA TYR A 121 11.03 5.63 10.76
C TYR A 121 10.02 5.53 11.91
N ILE A 122 9.67 4.33 12.36
CA ILE A 122 8.57 4.06 13.30
C ILE A 122 8.77 4.72 14.66
N THR A 123 9.98 4.69 15.22
CA THR A 123 10.28 5.36 16.50
C THR A 123 9.94 6.86 16.44
N GLU A 124 10.31 7.54 15.36
CA GLU A 124 10.06 8.98 15.20
C GLU A 124 8.57 9.25 14.99
N ILE A 125 7.87 8.39 14.25
CA ILE A 125 6.41 8.47 14.07
C ILE A 125 5.68 8.36 15.40
N ILE A 126 6.03 7.38 16.24
CA ILE A 126 5.40 7.20 17.56
C ILE A 126 5.68 8.41 18.44
N LEU A 127 6.92 8.88 18.50
CA LEU A 127 7.28 10.04 19.32
C LEU A 127 6.56 11.31 18.85
N GLN A 128 6.46 11.55 17.53
CA GLN A 128 5.78 12.73 17.00
C GLN A 128 4.27 12.69 17.30
N LEU A 129 3.60 11.56 17.04
CA LEU A 129 2.17 11.41 17.31
C LEU A 129 1.87 11.50 18.81
N SER A 130 2.77 11.00 19.67
CA SER A 130 2.64 11.13 21.13
C SER A 130 2.79 12.59 21.57
N ASN A 131 3.82 13.29 21.06
CA ASN A 131 4.09 14.68 21.44
C ASN A 131 3.01 15.66 20.95
N GLU A 132 2.57 15.52 19.70
CA GLU A 132 1.64 16.48 19.09
C GLU A 132 0.17 16.15 19.34
N ARG A 133 -0.16 14.87 19.57
CA ARG A 133 -1.55 14.40 19.64
C ARG A 133 -1.87 13.58 20.88
N SER A 134 -0.89 13.36 21.77
CA SER A 134 -1.02 12.46 22.91
C SER A 134 -1.50 11.06 22.52
N LEU A 135 -1.11 10.59 21.33
CA LEU A 135 -1.47 9.27 20.81
C LEU A 135 -0.29 8.32 20.86
N LEU A 136 -0.54 7.13 21.39
CA LEU A 136 0.33 5.96 21.31
C LEU A 136 -0.36 4.89 20.45
N PRO A 137 0.39 3.97 19.81
CA PRO A 137 -0.23 2.89 19.07
C PRO A 137 -0.94 1.94 20.05
N GLU A 138 -2.13 1.45 19.71
CA GLU A 138 -2.82 0.45 20.54
C GLU A 138 -2.08 -0.90 20.44
N ASN A 139 -1.61 -1.22 19.22
CA ASN A 139 -0.91 -2.46 18.91
C ASN A 139 0.27 -2.22 17.96
N VAL A 140 1.34 -3.00 18.16
CA VAL A 140 2.43 -3.18 17.20
C VAL A 140 2.51 -4.67 16.87
N ILE A 141 2.30 -5.00 15.61
CA ILE A 141 2.26 -6.37 15.09
C ILE A 141 3.55 -6.62 14.33
N LEU A 142 4.26 -7.70 14.64
CA LEU A 142 5.59 -7.97 14.11
C LEU A 142 5.62 -9.27 13.31
N GLY A 143 6.20 -9.20 12.11
CA GLY A 143 6.80 -10.38 11.48
C GLY A 143 8.12 -10.68 12.17
N GLY A 144 8.34 -11.94 12.51
CA GLY A 144 9.41 -12.37 13.42
C GLY A 144 9.13 -12.00 14.87
N GLU A 145 10.21 -11.93 15.64
CA GLU A 145 10.22 -11.54 17.04
C GLU A 145 10.88 -10.16 17.21
N LEU A 146 10.70 -9.53 18.38
CA LEU A 146 11.26 -8.20 18.63
C LEU A 146 12.80 -8.18 18.51
N GLU A 147 13.45 -9.28 18.89
CA GLU A 147 14.90 -9.46 18.87
C GLU A 147 15.47 -9.50 17.46
N ASP A 148 14.64 -9.76 16.44
CA ASP A 148 15.07 -9.73 15.04
C ASP A 148 15.34 -8.31 14.54
N TYR A 149 14.76 -7.29 15.19
CA TYR A 149 14.86 -5.91 14.75
C TYR A 149 16.12 -5.24 15.32
N ASN A 150 17.06 -4.93 14.43
CA ASN A 150 18.40 -4.40 14.79
C ASN A 150 18.44 -2.90 15.16
N SER A 151 17.38 -2.36 15.79
CA SER A 151 17.33 -0.96 16.25
C SER A 151 17.17 -0.88 17.76
N GLU A 152 18.26 -0.50 18.44
CA GLU A 152 18.27 -0.29 19.89
C GLU A 152 17.22 0.73 20.33
N SER A 153 17.01 1.81 19.55
CA SER A 153 16.01 2.83 19.85
C SER A 153 14.58 2.28 19.76
N MET A 154 14.29 1.45 18.75
CA MET A 154 12.96 0.86 18.60
C MET A 154 12.72 -0.21 19.68
N ASN A 155 13.69 -1.08 19.94
CA ASN A 155 13.57 -2.13 20.94
C ASN A 155 13.39 -1.53 22.34
N SER A 156 14.14 -0.47 22.66
CA SER A 156 13.99 0.27 23.91
C SER A 156 12.60 0.90 24.05
N LEU A 157 12.12 1.58 22.99
CA LEU A 157 10.80 2.22 23.00
C LEU A 157 9.68 1.17 23.17
N LEU A 158 9.71 0.11 22.36
CA LEU A 158 8.67 -0.92 22.42
C LEU A 158 8.71 -1.67 23.76
N THR A 159 9.89 -1.93 24.31
CA THR A 159 10.02 -2.54 25.64
C THR A 159 9.43 -1.64 26.72
N PHE A 160 9.72 -0.34 26.68
CA PHE A 160 9.16 0.63 27.61
C PHE A 160 7.62 0.69 27.53
N LEU A 161 7.06 0.83 26.32
CA LEU A 161 5.62 0.90 26.11
C LEU A 161 4.89 -0.39 26.50
N LYS A 162 5.53 -1.56 26.32
CA LYS A 162 5.01 -2.84 26.82
C LYS A 162 4.93 -2.85 28.35
N MET A 163 5.96 -2.38 29.05
CA MET A 163 6.02 -2.39 30.52
C MET A 163 4.95 -1.48 31.14
N ASP A 164 4.66 -0.36 30.49
CA ASP A 164 3.61 0.59 30.90
C ASP A 164 2.17 0.09 30.58
N LYS A 165 2.03 -1.07 29.92
CA LYS A 165 0.75 -1.63 29.44
C LYS A 165 -0.03 -0.70 28.50
N SER A 166 0.62 0.34 27.99
CA SER A 166 0.05 1.26 27.00
C SER A 166 0.08 0.69 25.58
N LEU A 167 0.86 -0.37 25.36
CA LEU A 167 1.01 -1.04 24.06
C LEU A 167 0.87 -2.57 24.18
N LYS A 168 0.10 -3.18 23.28
CA LYS A 168 0.15 -4.62 23.02
C LYS A 168 1.08 -4.90 21.84
N VAL A 169 2.03 -5.81 22.02
CA VAL A 169 2.81 -6.34 20.90
C VAL A 169 2.32 -7.74 20.56
N ILE A 170 2.07 -7.95 19.27
CA ILE A 170 1.51 -9.17 18.74
C ILE A 170 2.55 -9.77 17.79
N THR A 171 2.91 -11.02 18.06
CA THR A 171 3.70 -11.86 17.16
C THR A 171 2.84 -13.05 16.75
N PHE A 172 3.32 -13.81 15.77
CA PHE A 172 2.62 -14.99 15.26
C PHE A 172 3.49 -16.23 15.39
N ASP A 173 2.86 -17.38 15.61
CA ASP A 173 3.56 -18.66 15.53
C ASP A 173 4.16 -18.87 14.13
N ASN A 174 5.12 -19.78 14.05
CA ASN A 174 5.72 -20.16 12.76
C ASN A 174 4.65 -20.70 11.80
N ARG A 175 4.71 -20.21 10.56
CA ARG A 175 3.79 -20.56 9.45
C ARG A 175 2.32 -20.28 9.80
N TYR A 176 2.05 -19.08 10.30
CA TYR A 176 0.71 -18.67 10.68
C TYR A 176 -0.11 -18.16 9.47
N SER A 177 -1.41 -18.44 9.52
CA SER A 177 -2.45 -17.78 8.70
C SER A 177 -3.72 -17.64 9.54
N SER A 178 -4.50 -16.60 9.30
CA SER A 178 -5.84 -16.47 9.89
C SER A 178 -6.75 -17.63 9.48
N THR A 179 -7.69 -18.02 10.33
CA THR A 179 -8.76 -18.94 9.94
C THR A 179 -9.71 -18.24 8.95
N PRO A 180 -10.20 -18.90 7.88
CA PRO A 180 -11.19 -18.32 6.99
C PRO A 180 -12.41 -17.79 7.75
N GLY A 181 -12.79 -16.54 7.47
CA GLY A 181 -13.91 -15.87 8.15
C GLY A 181 -13.59 -15.32 9.56
N ALA A 182 -12.36 -15.49 10.07
CA ALA A 182 -11.91 -14.94 11.34
C ALA A 182 -10.90 -13.79 11.11
N PRO A 183 -11.37 -12.54 10.92
CA PRO A 183 -10.48 -11.40 10.72
C PRO A 183 -9.71 -11.04 12.00
N LEU A 184 -8.53 -10.47 11.82
CA LEU A 184 -7.75 -9.88 12.90
C LEU A 184 -8.35 -8.52 13.26
N LYS A 185 -9.02 -8.45 14.41
CA LYS A 185 -9.76 -7.26 14.86
C LYS A 185 -8.85 -6.04 15.06
N GLU A 186 -7.62 -6.27 15.51
CA GLU A 186 -6.62 -5.23 15.67
C GLU A 186 -6.34 -4.51 14.35
N LEU A 187 -6.36 -5.21 13.21
CA LEU A 187 -6.21 -4.64 11.87
C LEU A 187 -7.53 -4.42 11.13
N SER A 188 -8.67 -4.43 11.80
CA SER A 188 -9.98 -4.20 11.16
C SER A 188 -10.55 -2.82 11.53
N CYS A 189 -11.44 -2.28 10.71
CA CYS A 189 -12.14 -1.00 10.97
C CYS A 189 -13.60 -1.28 11.31
N ASP A 190 -13.88 -1.30 12.62
CA ASP A 190 -15.11 -1.83 13.18
C ASP A 190 -16.38 -1.16 12.62
N LYS A 191 -16.34 0.15 12.34
CA LYS A 191 -17.49 0.91 11.84
C LYS A 191 -17.58 0.97 10.32
N ASP A 192 -16.48 0.68 9.63
CA ASP A 192 -16.38 0.73 8.16
C ASP A 192 -16.59 -0.66 7.52
N ILE A 193 -16.76 -1.71 8.34
CA ILE A 193 -16.89 -3.11 7.91
C ILE A 193 -15.67 -3.57 7.07
N ILE A 194 -14.51 -2.97 7.33
CA ILE A 194 -13.24 -3.38 6.75
C ILE A 194 -12.63 -4.45 7.64
N ASN A 195 -12.36 -5.60 7.04
CA ASN A 195 -11.85 -6.78 7.74
C ASN A 195 -10.48 -7.18 7.21
N SER A 196 -9.52 -7.41 8.10
CA SER A 196 -8.16 -7.80 7.70
C SER A 196 -7.86 -9.25 8.05
N TYR A 197 -7.14 -9.93 7.16
CA TYR A 197 -6.75 -11.32 7.30
C TYR A 197 -5.25 -11.46 7.08
N ILE A 198 -4.60 -12.27 7.92
CA ILE A 198 -3.20 -12.65 7.74
C ILE A 198 -3.17 -13.85 6.81
N LEU A 199 -2.68 -13.66 5.58
CA LEU A 199 -2.55 -14.77 4.63
C LEU A 199 -1.32 -15.62 4.93
N ALA A 200 -0.28 -15.00 5.47
CA ALA A 200 0.95 -15.65 5.88
C ALA A 200 1.69 -14.78 6.92
N ALA A 201 2.36 -15.42 7.86
CA ALA A 201 3.39 -14.82 8.70
C ALA A 201 4.42 -15.91 9.09
N ASN A 202 5.68 -15.52 9.26
CA ASN A 202 6.74 -16.39 9.80
C ASN A 202 6.87 -17.72 9.06
N VAL A 203 6.83 -17.71 7.71
CA VAL A 203 6.79 -18.95 6.91
C VAL A 203 8.16 -19.64 6.78
N GLY A 204 9.24 -18.91 7.10
CA GLY A 204 10.62 -19.39 7.08
C GLY A 204 11.50 -18.59 8.04
N THR A 205 12.82 -18.78 7.93
CA THR A 205 13.79 -18.25 8.92
C THR A 205 14.56 -17.03 8.46
N LYS A 206 14.58 -16.73 7.15
CA LYS A 206 15.18 -15.49 6.64
C LYS A 206 14.25 -14.33 6.92
N ASP A 207 14.79 -13.12 6.98
CA ASP A 207 14.03 -11.92 7.34
C ASP A 207 12.82 -11.72 6.40
N ASN A 208 13.01 -11.78 5.08
CA ASN A 208 11.91 -11.70 4.12
C ASN A 208 10.88 -12.85 4.26
N ASP A 209 11.29 -14.05 4.71
CA ASP A 209 10.37 -15.17 4.96
C ASP A 209 9.51 -14.96 6.22
N LYS A 210 9.86 -13.97 7.06
CA LYS A 210 9.07 -13.54 8.22
C LYS A 210 7.95 -12.56 7.85
N SER A 211 7.92 -12.09 6.59
CA SER A 211 6.91 -11.17 6.06
C SER A 211 5.49 -11.55 6.48
N ILE A 212 4.81 -10.62 7.14
CA ILE A 212 3.37 -10.68 7.31
C ILE A 212 2.70 -10.20 6.03
N VAL A 213 1.92 -11.07 5.40
CA VAL A 213 1.08 -10.74 4.24
C VAL A 213 -0.34 -10.50 4.72
N VAL A 214 -0.83 -9.27 4.55
CA VAL A 214 -2.18 -8.86 4.99
C VAL A 214 -3.09 -8.64 3.80
N ALA A 215 -4.25 -9.29 3.81
CA ALA A 215 -5.35 -8.96 2.93
C ALA A 215 -6.41 -8.17 3.68
N VAL A 216 -6.67 -6.93 3.22
CA VAL A 216 -7.69 -6.05 3.77
C VAL A 216 -8.90 -6.09 2.85
N ASN A 217 -10.03 -6.62 3.34
CA ASN A 217 -11.31 -6.60 2.65
C ASN A 217 -11.97 -5.22 2.79
N ILE A 218 -12.19 -4.55 1.66
CA ILE A 218 -12.89 -3.28 1.55
C ILE A 218 -14.12 -3.51 0.65
N PRO A 219 -15.25 -3.92 1.24
CA PRO A 219 -16.40 -4.35 0.45
C PRO A 219 -16.95 -3.23 -0.44
N GLU A 220 -17.56 -3.61 -1.56
CA GLU A 220 -18.23 -2.69 -2.49
C GLU A 220 -19.70 -3.03 -2.58
N LYS A 221 -20.53 -1.99 -2.49
CA LYS A 221 -21.97 -2.09 -2.72
C LYS A 221 -22.27 -1.70 -4.16
N HIS A 222 -22.83 -2.64 -4.90
CA HIS A 222 -23.26 -2.45 -6.28
C HIS A 222 -24.61 -1.74 -6.34
N SER A 223 -24.92 -1.12 -7.47
CA SER A 223 -26.18 -0.38 -7.70
C SER A 223 -27.45 -1.24 -7.53
N ASN A 224 -27.34 -2.55 -7.71
CA ASN A 224 -28.40 -3.52 -7.47
C ASN A 224 -28.51 -3.98 -6.00
N GLY A 225 -27.71 -3.42 -5.10
CA GLY A 225 -27.66 -3.76 -3.68
C GLY A 225 -26.80 -4.97 -3.31
N TYR A 226 -26.21 -5.66 -4.29
CA TYR A 226 -25.25 -6.75 -4.03
C TYR A 226 -23.98 -6.20 -3.39
N ILE A 227 -23.40 -6.94 -2.44
CA ILE A 227 -22.12 -6.59 -1.82
C ILE A 227 -21.08 -7.61 -2.26
N SER A 228 -19.99 -7.14 -2.86
CA SER A 228 -18.83 -7.96 -3.21
C SER A 228 -17.64 -7.65 -2.32
N ASN A 229 -16.84 -8.67 -2.03
CA ASN A 229 -15.54 -8.47 -1.41
C ASN A 229 -14.53 -7.96 -2.43
N ARG A 230 -13.74 -6.97 -2.05
CA ARG A 230 -12.56 -6.51 -2.78
C ARG A 230 -11.40 -6.40 -1.81
N PHE A 231 -10.24 -6.86 -2.19
CA PHE A 231 -9.09 -6.91 -1.30
C PHE A 231 -7.96 -6.01 -1.76
N ALA A 232 -7.36 -5.31 -0.80
CA ALA A 232 -6.03 -4.75 -0.90
C ALA A 232 -5.03 -5.68 -0.23
N LEU A 233 -3.95 -6.03 -0.92
CA LEU A 233 -2.91 -6.95 -0.46
C LEU A 233 -1.63 -6.18 -0.12
N PHE A 234 -1.24 -6.20 1.15
CA PHE A 234 0.03 -5.69 1.65
C PHE A 234 0.99 -6.87 1.81
N SER A 235 2.04 -6.90 1.00
CA SER A 235 2.88 -8.09 0.83
C SER A 235 4.12 -8.13 1.71
N GLY A 236 4.56 -6.98 2.22
CA GLY A 236 5.96 -6.82 2.63
C GLY A 236 6.90 -7.33 1.53
N ASP A 237 7.92 -8.08 1.96
CA ASP A 237 8.93 -8.65 1.07
C ASP A 237 8.77 -10.16 0.91
N MET A 238 7.52 -10.60 0.85
CA MET A 238 7.18 -12.02 0.77
C MET A 238 7.97 -12.77 -0.32
N THR A 239 8.35 -14.00 0.04
CA THR A 239 9.20 -14.86 -0.78
C THR A 239 8.42 -15.95 -1.49
N SER A 240 9.12 -16.75 -2.30
CA SER A 240 8.54 -17.94 -2.95
C SER A 240 7.93 -18.92 -1.95
N GLU A 241 8.50 -19.06 -0.75
CA GLU A 241 7.95 -19.92 0.31
C GLU A 241 6.64 -19.36 0.84
N THR A 242 6.53 -18.03 0.92
CA THR A 242 5.29 -17.34 1.32
C THR A 242 4.18 -17.60 0.31
N VAL A 243 4.46 -17.45 -0.98
CA VAL A 243 3.47 -17.74 -2.04
C VAL A 243 3.04 -19.20 -2.03
N LYS A 244 3.96 -20.15 -1.87
CA LYS A 244 3.64 -21.58 -1.73
C LYS A 244 2.74 -21.84 -0.51
N PHE A 245 2.98 -21.16 0.60
CA PHE A 245 2.18 -21.30 1.81
C PHE A 245 0.76 -20.75 1.61
N ILE A 246 0.60 -19.55 1.05
CA ILE A 246 -0.71 -18.94 0.77
C ILE A 246 -1.54 -19.84 -0.18
N LYS A 247 -0.91 -20.41 -1.21
CA LYS A 247 -1.58 -21.34 -2.13
C LYS A 247 -2.09 -22.61 -1.47
N LYS A 248 -1.37 -23.12 -0.46
CA LYS A 248 -1.77 -24.31 0.30
C LYS A 248 -2.82 -24.00 1.36
N ASN A 249 -2.88 -22.76 1.84
CA ASN A 249 -3.78 -22.31 2.90
C ASN A 249 -4.64 -21.12 2.41
N PRO A 250 -5.55 -21.34 1.45
CA PRO A 250 -6.34 -20.25 0.88
C PRO A 250 -7.32 -19.69 1.91
N ILE A 251 -7.10 -18.44 2.33
CA ILE A 251 -8.00 -17.72 3.26
C ILE A 251 -9.02 -16.85 2.52
N ILE A 252 -8.61 -16.33 1.36
CA ILE A 252 -9.44 -15.46 0.51
C ILE A 252 -9.47 -15.99 -0.92
N TYR A 253 -10.46 -15.55 -1.69
CA TYR A 253 -10.46 -15.76 -3.13
C TYR A 253 -9.56 -14.73 -3.81
N MET A 254 -8.36 -15.13 -4.22
CA MET A 254 -7.31 -14.21 -4.73
C MET A 254 -7.75 -13.36 -5.92
N LYS A 255 -8.71 -13.81 -6.74
CA LYS A 255 -9.25 -12.99 -7.84
C LYS A 255 -10.07 -11.78 -7.41
N ASN A 256 -10.43 -11.69 -6.13
CA ASN A 256 -11.08 -10.51 -5.56
C ASN A 256 -10.05 -9.46 -5.09
N VAL A 257 -8.74 -9.71 -5.25
CA VAL A 257 -7.70 -8.73 -4.95
C VAL A 257 -7.64 -7.69 -6.05
N GLU A 258 -7.94 -6.44 -5.73
CA GLU A 258 -7.96 -5.33 -6.67
C GLU A 258 -6.74 -4.42 -6.56
N LEU A 259 -6.06 -4.45 -5.41
CA LEU A 259 -4.84 -3.71 -5.16
C LEU A 259 -3.79 -4.66 -4.61
N VAL A 260 -2.58 -4.58 -5.17
CA VAL A 260 -1.41 -5.30 -4.68
C VAL A 260 -0.30 -4.30 -4.42
N THR A 261 0.30 -4.37 -3.23
CA THR A 261 1.63 -3.78 -3.02
C THR A 261 2.66 -4.75 -3.59
N ALA A 262 3.58 -4.24 -4.40
CA ALA A 262 4.59 -5.07 -5.02
C ALA A 262 5.50 -5.70 -3.95
N PRO A 263 5.73 -7.03 -4.00
CA PRO A 263 6.64 -7.68 -3.08
C PRO A 263 8.06 -7.17 -3.29
N HIS A 264 8.80 -6.98 -2.20
CA HIS A 264 10.24 -6.71 -2.22
C HIS A 264 10.61 -5.53 -3.12
N HIS A 265 9.88 -4.43 -2.93
CA HIS A 265 10.03 -3.17 -3.68
C HIS A 265 9.93 -3.32 -5.20
N GLY A 266 9.27 -4.38 -5.68
CA GLY A 266 9.15 -4.68 -7.10
C GLY A 266 10.31 -5.49 -7.68
N GLU A 267 11.02 -6.29 -6.87
CA GLU A 267 11.89 -7.35 -7.37
C GLU A 267 11.14 -8.25 -8.36
N TYR A 268 11.84 -8.76 -9.39
CA TYR A 268 11.30 -9.78 -10.27
C TYR A 268 11.75 -11.18 -9.85
N ASN A 269 10.78 -11.99 -9.43
CA ASN A 269 10.96 -13.41 -9.18
C ASN A 269 9.76 -14.17 -9.76
N THR A 270 10.00 -15.11 -10.67
CA THR A 270 8.93 -15.90 -11.31
C THR A 270 8.03 -16.62 -10.29
N ASP A 271 8.60 -17.10 -9.19
CA ASP A 271 7.86 -17.82 -8.16
C ASP A 271 7.04 -16.92 -7.23
N VAL A 272 7.27 -15.61 -7.29
CA VAL A 272 6.54 -14.62 -6.51
C VAL A 272 5.70 -13.74 -7.43
N THR A 273 6.36 -12.88 -8.20
CA THR A 273 5.78 -11.85 -9.06
C THR A 273 4.78 -12.43 -10.05
N LYS A 274 5.19 -13.42 -10.86
CA LYS A 274 4.31 -14.02 -11.87
C LYS A 274 3.16 -14.78 -11.23
N GLN A 275 3.44 -15.58 -10.20
CA GLN A 275 2.42 -16.35 -9.50
C GLN A 275 1.35 -15.46 -8.86
N LEU A 276 1.75 -14.31 -8.30
CA LEU A 276 0.81 -13.36 -7.71
C LEU A 276 0.00 -12.62 -8.77
N ALA A 277 0.65 -12.19 -9.86
CA ALA A 277 -0.04 -11.53 -10.97
C ALA A 277 -1.07 -12.49 -11.62
N ASP A 278 -0.74 -13.78 -11.78
CA ASP A 278 -1.66 -14.82 -12.27
C ASP A 278 -2.83 -15.10 -11.31
N ALA A 279 -2.62 -14.95 -10.00
CA ALA A 279 -3.63 -15.26 -8.99
C ALA A 279 -4.62 -14.12 -8.76
N THR A 280 -4.17 -12.87 -8.91
CA THR A 280 -4.94 -11.68 -8.50
C THR A 280 -5.69 -11.01 -9.64
N TYR A 281 -5.11 -10.93 -10.86
CA TYR A 281 -5.63 -10.05 -11.92
C TYR A 281 -5.91 -8.63 -11.38
N THR A 282 -5.02 -8.14 -10.52
CA THR A 282 -5.20 -6.89 -9.76
C THR A 282 -5.47 -5.70 -10.68
N LYS A 283 -6.29 -4.75 -10.24
CA LYS A 283 -6.54 -3.50 -10.98
C LYS A 283 -5.36 -2.54 -10.80
N VAL A 284 -4.81 -2.51 -9.58
CA VAL A 284 -3.74 -1.60 -9.18
C VAL A 284 -2.54 -2.38 -8.63
N LEU A 285 -1.34 -2.04 -9.09
CA LEU A 285 -0.07 -2.38 -8.47
C LEU A 285 0.53 -1.09 -7.90
N LEU A 286 0.82 -1.09 -6.60
CA LEU A 286 1.54 -0.02 -5.92
C LEU A 286 2.96 -0.49 -5.61
N VAL A 287 3.96 0.29 -5.97
CA VAL A 287 5.36 -0.04 -5.74
C VAL A 287 6.01 1.04 -4.90
N SER A 288 6.20 0.76 -3.61
CA SER A 288 7.06 1.59 -2.76
C SER A 288 8.51 1.20 -3.02
N SER A 289 9.24 2.08 -3.69
CA SER A 289 10.63 1.84 -4.05
C SER A 289 11.36 3.16 -4.30
N GLY A 290 12.67 3.10 -4.42
CA GLY A 290 13.50 4.21 -4.86
C GLY A 290 14.65 3.65 -5.65
N PRO A 291 14.90 4.11 -6.89
CA PRO A 291 15.82 3.41 -7.77
C PRO A 291 17.22 3.32 -7.20
N ARG A 292 17.69 2.08 -7.14
CA ARG A 292 19.01 1.70 -6.65
C ARG A 292 19.62 0.67 -7.62
N PRO A 293 20.66 1.04 -8.40
CA PRO A 293 21.26 0.15 -9.39
C PRO A 293 21.82 -1.15 -8.80
N ASP A 294 22.26 -1.13 -7.54
CA ASP A 294 22.76 -2.29 -6.81
C ASP A 294 21.68 -3.33 -6.51
N TYR A 295 20.42 -2.89 -6.32
CA TYR A 295 19.27 -3.80 -6.17
C TYR A 295 18.59 -4.10 -7.50
N GLY A 296 18.49 -3.10 -8.38
CA GLY A 296 17.72 -3.21 -9.62
C GLY A 296 16.20 -3.17 -9.39
N HIS A 297 15.76 -2.52 -8.31
CA HIS A 297 14.35 -2.37 -7.96
C HIS A 297 13.83 -0.97 -8.33
N PRO A 298 12.59 -0.84 -8.82
CA PRO A 298 11.72 -1.93 -9.26
C PRO A 298 12.20 -2.50 -10.59
N SER A 299 11.96 -3.79 -10.83
CA SER A 299 12.31 -4.44 -12.10
C SER A 299 11.27 -4.15 -13.18
N CYS A 300 11.71 -3.85 -14.39
CA CYS A 300 10.79 -3.66 -15.51
C CYS A 300 9.99 -4.92 -15.83
N ASN A 301 10.54 -6.12 -15.56
CA ASN A 301 9.81 -7.37 -15.72
C ASN A 301 8.64 -7.47 -14.73
N THR A 302 8.83 -7.00 -13.49
CA THR A 302 7.74 -6.95 -12.49
C THR A 302 6.64 -6.04 -12.94
N LEU A 303 7.00 -4.82 -13.35
CA LEU A 303 6.01 -3.86 -13.83
C LEU A 303 5.29 -4.41 -15.04
N ASN A 304 5.99 -4.98 -16.04
CA ASN A 304 5.38 -5.56 -17.24
C ASN A 304 4.45 -6.74 -16.93
N GLU A 305 4.83 -7.63 -16.01
CA GLU A 305 4.04 -8.82 -15.66
C GLU A 305 2.66 -8.43 -15.09
N PHE A 306 2.63 -7.44 -14.19
CA PHE A 306 1.39 -6.88 -13.67
C PHE A 306 0.67 -6.03 -14.70
N ASN A 307 1.39 -5.17 -15.43
CA ASN A 307 0.83 -4.29 -16.44
C ASN A 307 0.03 -5.07 -17.50
N ASN A 308 0.47 -6.27 -17.88
CA ASN A 308 -0.21 -7.11 -18.87
C ASN A 308 -1.46 -7.82 -18.33
N LYS A 309 -1.68 -7.79 -17.02
CA LYS A 309 -2.78 -8.48 -16.33
C LYS A 309 -3.68 -7.54 -15.56
N THR A 310 -3.29 -6.27 -15.42
CA THR A 310 -4.13 -5.24 -14.84
C THR A 310 -5.23 -4.85 -15.81
N GLN A 311 -6.45 -4.70 -15.26
CA GLN A 311 -7.55 -4.17 -16.03
C GLN A 311 -7.21 -2.75 -16.49
N LEU A 312 -7.62 -2.39 -17.71
CA LEU A 312 -7.45 -1.02 -18.20
C LEU A 312 -8.24 -0.07 -17.28
N ILE A 313 -7.51 0.82 -16.62
CA ILE A 313 -8.09 1.96 -15.91
C ILE A 313 -7.95 3.12 -16.89
N ASN A 314 -8.97 3.33 -17.73
CA ASN A 314 -8.95 4.16 -18.94
C ASN A 314 -8.72 5.68 -18.73
N THR A 315 -8.10 6.11 -17.63
CA THR A 315 -8.13 7.52 -17.20
C THR A 315 -6.83 8.07 -16.64
N VAL A 316 -5.74 7.28 -16.53
CA VAL A 316 -4.47 7.79 -15.97
C VAL A 316 -3.32 7.56 -16.96
N ASN A 317 -2.68 8.66 -17.33
CA ASN A 317 -1.40 8.68 -18.05
C ASN A 317 -0.34 9.18 -17.07
N HIS A 318 0.69 8.37 -16.86
CA HIS A 318 1.78 8.71 -15.95
C HIS A 318 3.06 8.00 -16.37
N ARG A 319 4.17 8.48 -15.82
CA ARG A 319 5.48 7.88 -16.03
C ARG A 319 5.77 6.85 -14.94
N ILE A 320 6.49 5.81 -15.32
CA ILE A 320 7.13 4.89 -14.37
C ILE A 320 8.62 4.78 -14.68
N GLY A 321 9.42 4.57 -13.63
CA GLY A 321 10.80 4.12 -13.77
C GLY A 321 10.98 2.65 -13.39
N CYS A 322 11.98 2.00 -13.97
CA CYS A 322 12.37 0.64 -13.61
C CYS A 322 13.77 0.27 -14.13
N PHE A 323 14.30 -0.85 -13.64
CA PHE A 323 15.56 -1.41 -14.09
C PHE A 323 15.37 -2.59 -15.04
N GLU A 324 16.19 -2.61 -16.10
CA GLU A 324 16.41 -3.75 -16.97
C GLU A 324 17.85 -4.26 -16.78
N LYS A 325 18.06 -5.56 -16.96
CA LYS A 325 19.41 -6.11 -17.05
C LYS A 325 19.91 -5.93 -18.48
N ALA A 326 20.94 -5.11 -18.67
CA ALA A 326 21.59 -4.92 -19.96
C ALA A 326 23.02 -5.46 -19.94
N ASP A 327 23.46 -6.02 -21.06
CA ASP A 327 24.86 -6.36 -21.27
C ASP A 327 25.67 -5.08 -21.45
N THR A 328 26.69 -4.88 -20.62
CA THR A 328 27.64 -3.76 -20.72
C THR A 328 29.06 -4.31 -20.92
N ILE A 329 30.01 -3.44 -21.24
CA ILE A 329 31.43 -3.80 -21.40
C ILE A 329 31.98 -4.47 -20.13
N ASP A 330 31.44 -4.12 -18.95
CA ASP A 330 31.84 -4.68 -17.66
C ASP A 330 30.93 -5.82 -17.18
N GLY A 331 30.15 -6.43 -18.09
CA GLY A 331 29.17 -7.48 -17.77
C GLY A 331 27.73 -6.96 -17.60
N LYS A 332 26.85 -7.79 -17.05
CA LYS A 332 25.43 -7.44 -16.88
C LYS A 332 25.25 -6.42 -15.76
N LYS A 333 24.65 -5.28 -16.09
CA LYS A 333 24.32 -4.21 -15.12
C LYS A 333 22.83 -3.89 -15.15
N ASN A 334 22.33 -3.40 -14.03
CA ASN A 334 20.98 -2.84 -13.96
C ASN A 334 21.00 -1.43 -14.57
N VAL A 335 20.25 -1.24 -15.64
CA VAL A 335 20.10 0.03 -16.35
C VAL A 335 18.73 0.61 -16.04
N PHE A 336 18.71 1.82 -15.49
CA PHE A 336 17.48 2.53 -15.19
C PHE A 336 16.87 3.10 -16.48
N SER A 337 15.57 2.93 -16.63
CA SER A 337 14.78 3.49 -17.72
C SER A 337 13.49 4.09 -17.18
N GLN A 338 12.95 5.06 -17.90
CA GLN A 338 11.62 5.61 -17.65
C GLN A 338 10.76 5.40 -18.90
N LYS A 339 9.46 5.15 -18.70
CA LYS A 339 8.49 5.07 -19.79
C LYS A 339 7.14 5.63 -19.36
N ASP A 340 6.46 6.27 -20.30
CA ASP A 340 5.08 6.69 -20.09
C ASP A 340 4.16 5.46 -20.27
N ILE A 341 3.26 5.24 -19.32
CA ILE A 341 2.20 4.23 -19.39
C ILE A 341 0.87 4.95 -19.59
N TYR A 342 0.05 4.37 -20.47
CA TYR A 342 -1.30 4.84 -20.78
C TYR A 342 -2.33 3.84 -20.27
N GLY A 343 -3.23 4.30 -19.40
CA GLY A 343 -4.46 3.59 -19.04
C GLY A 343 -4.29 2.34 -18.18
N ARG A 344 -3.23 2.24 -17.37
CA ARG A 344 -2.96 1.05 -16.54
C ARG A 344 -2.59 1.44 -15.12
N GLY A 345 -3.09 0.69 -14.14
CA GLY A 345 -2.93 0.99 -12.71
C GLY A 345 -1.60 0.56 -12.09
N VAL A 346 -0.45 0.79 -12.73
CA VAL A 346 0.86 0.44 -12.16
C VAL A 346 1.58 1.71 -11.72
N PHE A 347 1.68 1.94 -10.41
CA PHE A 347 2.25 3.17 -9.86
C PHE A 347 3.46 2.87 -8.99
N GLU A 348 4.47 3.73 -9.08
CA GLU A 348 5.58 3.76 -8.14
C GLU A 348 5.77 5.17 -7.57
N THR A 349 6.31 5.25 -6.36
CA THR A 349 6.30 6.47 -5.57
C THR A 349 7.38 7.48 -5.95
N PHE A 350 8.43 7.09 -6.67
CA PHE A 350 9.52 8.00 -7.02
C PHE A 350 9.27 8.80 -8.31
N GLU A 351 8.35 8.38 -9.18
CA GLU A 351 7.79 9.24 -10.24
C GLU A 351 6.46 9.87 -9.81
N SER A 352 5.60 9.10 -9.13
CA SER A 352 4.22 9.55 -8.83
C SER A 352 4.12 10.38 -7.54
N GLY A 353 5.12 10.30 -6.67
CA GLY A 353 5.08 10.91 -5.34
C GLY A 353 4.21 10.13 -4.37
N GLU A 354 3.45 10.85 -3.55
CA GLU A 354 2.42 10.24 -2.72
C GLU A 354 1.29 9.70 -3.60
N ILE A 355 0.92 8.44 -3.38
CA ILE A 355 -0.21 7.80 -4.06
C ILE A 355 -1.31 7.59 -3.04
N VAL A 356 -2.52 8.05 -3.36
CA VAL A 356 -3.72 7.88 -2.52
C VAL A 356 -4.75 7.11 -3.32
N ILE A 357 -5.18 5.97 -2.78
CA ILE A 357 -6.30 5.18 -3.31
C ILE A 357 -7.46 5.30 -2.35
N GLU A 358 -8.55 5.90 -2.83
CA GLU A 358 -9.77 6.07 -2.07
C GLU A 358 -10.79 4.99 -2.43
N PHE A 359 -11.47 4.47 -1.41
CA PHE A 359 -12.49 3.45 -1.56
C PHE A 359 -13.83 4.01 -1.09
N GLU A 360 -14.84 3.96 -1.96
CA GLU A 360 -16.20 4.35 -1.58
C GLU A 360 -16.67 3.51 -0.38
N ALA A 361 -17.00 4.19 0.72
CA ALA A 361 -17.48 3.56 1.94
C ALA A 361 -18.88 2.99 1.72
N MET A 362 -19.16 1.84 2.35
CA MET A 362 -20.54 1.41 2.53
C MET A 362 -21.21 2.32 3.57
N GLU A 363 -22.02 3.29 3.15
CA GLU A 363 -22.91 3.99 4.09
C GLU A 363 -23.87 2.97 4.71
N MET A 364 -23.71 2.66 6.00
CA MET A 364 -24.76 2.05 6.79
C MET A 364 -25.79 3.13 7.12
N THR A 365 -26.80 3.30 6.27
CA THR A 365 -28.02 3.98 6.71
C THR A 365 -28.66 3.15 7.82
N PRO A 366 -28.96 3.72 9.00
CA PRO A 366 -29.63 3.01 10.09
C PRO A 366 -31.12 2.83 9.77
N SER A 367 -31.45 1.98 8.79
CA SER A 367 -32.82 1.52 8.58
C SER A 367 -32.88 0.32 7.63
N THR A 368 -32.67 -0.89 8.16
CA THR A 368 -33.45 -2.03 7.65
C THR A 368 -33.71 -3.00 8.78
N LYS A 369 -34.98 -3.11 9.19
CA LYS A 369 -35.47 -4.16 10.07
C LYS A 369 -35.11 -5.50 9.45
N LEU A 370 -34.42 -6.36 10.19
CA LEU A 370 -34.35 -7.79 9.89
C LEU A 370 -35.78 -8.34 10.00
N ILE A 371 -36.37 -8.72 8.87
CA ILE A 371 -37.51 -9.63 8.87
C ILE A 371 -36.89 -11.04 8.91
N PRO A 372 -37.10 -11.82 9.96
CA PRO A 372 -36.58 -13.19 10.02
C PRO A 372 -37.30 -14.05 8.98
N ASN A 373 -36.55 -14.91 8.30
CA ASN A 373 -37.05 -16.18 7.79
C ASN A 373 -36.51 -17.29 8.67
#